data_AF-A0A1M7DT60-F1
#
_entry.id   AF-A0A1M7DT60-F1
#
_cell.length_a   1.000
_cell.length_b   1.000
_cell.length_c   1.000
_cell.angle_alpha   90.00
_cell.angle_beta   90.00
_cell.angle_gamma   90.00
#
_symmetry.space_group_name_H-M   'P 1'
#
loop_
_entity.id
_entity.type
_entity.pdbx_description
1 polymer ?
#
loop_
_entity_poly.entity_id
_entity_poly.type
_entity_poly.pdbx_seq_one_letter_code
_entity_poly.pdbx_strand_id
1 'polypeptide(L)'
;MNKIEYLSNNIDTFFKENPAQFGWVFIVLGIVFFIGAIKRWSWVYEDKPGTIWGTQWVIETFGFKIARILKILFSLICTGLGIIWLLVY
;
A
#
# COMPACT_ATOMS: atom_id res chain seq x y z
N MET A 1 -11.77 5.64 30.25
CA MET A 1 -11.54 5.43 28.82
C MET A 1 -10.12 5.90 28.50
N ASN A 2 -9.27 5.01 28.02
CA ASN A 2 -7.88 5.35 27.74
C ASN A 2 -7.79 6.19 26.45
N LYS A 3 -6.80 7.08 26.32
CA LYS A 3 -6.71 8.02 25.19
C LYS A 3 -6.63 7.29 23.84
N ILE A 4 -6.03 6.10 23.84
CA ILE A 4 -5.91 5.21 22.67
C ILE A 4 -7.28 4.64 22.26
N GLU A 5 -8.10 4.20 23.22
CA GLU A 5 -9.44 3.66 22.96
C GLU A 5 -10.36 4.74 22.37
N TYR A 6 -10.27 5.97 22.89
CA TYR A 6 -11.02 7.11 22.36
C TYR A 6 -10.66 7.42 20.90
N LEU A 7 -9.36 7.42 20.58
CA LEU A 7 -8.90 7.64 19.20
C LEU A 7 -9.33 6.51 18.27
N SER A 8 -9.19 5.25 18.69
CA SER A 8 -9.63 4.09 17.89
C SER A 8 -11.13 4.17 17.57
N ASN A 9 -11.96 4.46 18.58
CA ASN A 9 -13.40 4.54 18.37
C ASN A 9 -13.80 5.68 17.43
N ASN A 10 -13.13 6.84 17.51
CA ASN A 10 -13.41 7.95 16.61
C ASN A 10 -13.00 7.64 15.16
N ILE A 11 -11.87 6.96 14.98
CA ILE A 11 -11.40 6.54 13.65
C ILE A 11 -12.38 5.52 13.04
N ASP A 12 -12.79 4.53 13.83
CA ASP A 12 -13.77 3.53 13.40
C ASP A 12 -15.11 4.18 13.02
N THR A 13 -15.61 5.11 13.81
CA THR A 13 -16.85 5.84 13.51
C THR A 13 -16.72 6.66 12.24
N PHE A 14 -15.62 7.41 12.07
CA PHE A 14 -15.39 8.22 10.88
C PHE A 14 -15.40 7.39 9.59
N PHE A 15 -14.74 6.24 9.61
CA PHE A 15 -14.67 5.33 8.46
C PHE A 15 -15.98 4.57 8.21
N LYS A 16 -16.79 4.32 9.24
CA LYS A 16 -18.16 3.81 9.08
C LYS A 16 -19.09 4.84 8.44
N GLU A 17 -18.93 6.11 8.80
CA GLU A 17 -19.72 7.22 8.24
C GLU A 17 -19.26 7.62 6.82
N ASN A 18 -17.98 7.41 6.50
CA ASN A 18 -17.38 7.80 5.23
C ASN A 18 -16.60 6.64 4.58
N PRO A 19 -17.27 5.55 4.17
CA PRO A 19 -16.61 4.35 3.65
C PRO A 19 -15.76 4.62 2.41
N ALA A 20 -16.11 5.64 1.60
CA ALA A 20 -15.34 6.09 0.46
C ALA A 20 -13.89 6.47 0.83
N GLN A 21 -13.66 7.02 2.02
CA GLN A 21 -12.33 7.52 2.43
C GLN A 21 -11.27 6.41 2.52
N PHE A 22 -11.67 5.14 2.66
CA PHE A 22 -10.73 4.02 2.55
C PHE A 22 -10.07 3.93 1.18
N GLY A 23 -10.76 4.31 0.11
CA GLY A 23 -10.21 4.27 -1.24
C GLY A 23 -9.00 5.21 -1.40
N TRP A 24 -9.02 6.38 -0.73
CA TRP A 24 -7.87 7.28 -0.71
C TRP A 24 -6.63 6.65 -0.05
N VAL A 25 -6.80 5.85 0.99
CA VAL A 25 -5.69 5.15 1.65
C VAL A 25 -5.02 4.19 0.65
N PHE A 26 -5.80 3.42 -0.10
CA PHE A 26 -5.28 2.52 -1.14
C PHE A 26 -4.60 3.27 -2.29
N ILE A 27 -5.16 4.41 -2.72
CA ILE A 27 -4.55 5.25 -3.76
C ILE A 27 -3.20 5.80 -3.29
N VAL A 28 -3.14 6.39 -2.11
CA VAL A 28 -1.90 6.97 -1.57
C VAL A 28 -0.83 5.87 -1.42
N LEU A 29 -1.20 4.71 -0.87
CA LEU A 29 -0.28 3.58 -0.78
C LEU A 29 0.18 3.10 -2.16
N GLY A 30 -0.73 2.97 -3.12
CA GLY A 30 -0.42 2.61 -4.49
C GLY A 30 0.58 3.57 -5.14
N ILE A 31 0.36 4.88 -5.01
CA ILE A 31 1.27 5.91 -5.55
C ILE A 31 2.65 5.85 -4.87
N VAL A 32 2.69 5.70 -3.55
CA VAL A 32 3.95 5.57 -2.79
C VAL A 32 4.73 4.35 -3.25
N PHE A 33 4.08 3.20 -3.43
CA PHE A 33 4.73 2.00 -3.95
C PHE A 33 5.20 2.17 -5.40
N PHE A 34 4.42 2.85 -6.25
CA PHE A 34 4.81 3.12 -7.63
C PHE A 34 6.07 3.99 -7.70
N ILE A 35 6.09 5.10 -6.94
CA ILE A 35 7.26 5.98 -6.84
C ILE A 35 8.45 5.22 -6.26
N GLY A 36 8.25 4.45 -5.20
CA GLY A 36 9.29 3.64 -4.59
C GLY A 36 9.87 2.60 -5.53
N ALA A 37 9.05 1.98 -6.39
CA ALA A 37 9.49 1.05 -7.41
C ALA A 37 10.27 1.74 -8.54
N ILE A 38 9.89 2.98 -8.90
CA ILE A 38 10.63 3.77 -9.90
C ILE A 38 11.98 4.21 -9.34
N LYS A 39 12.00 4.77 -8.12
CA LYS A 39 13.18 5.30 -7.43
C LYS A 39 14.06 4.24 -6.79
N ARG A 40 13.68 2.96 -6.85
CA ARG A 40 14.42 1.83 -6.28
C ARG A 40 14.67 1.98 -4.78
N TRP A 41 13.63 2.39 -4.03
CA TRP A 41 13.76 2.51 -2.58
C TRP A 41 14.08 1.15 -1.96
N SER A 42 15.11 1.11 -1.11
CA SER A 42 15.59 -0.11 -0.44
C SER A 42 14.47 -0.84 0.29
N TRP A 43 13.65 -0.15 1.07
CA TRP A 43 12.53 -0.75 1.82
C TRP A 43 11.40 -1.33 0.95
N VAL A 44 11.34 -1.00 -0.35
CA VAL A 44 10.36 -1.61 -1.28
C VAL A 44 10.81 -3.01 -1.71
N TYR A 45 12.12 -3.25 -1.73
CA TYR A 45 12.73 -4.45 -2.31
C TYR A 45 13.39 -5.37 -1.29
N GLU A 46 13.97 -4.79 -0.23
CA GLU A 46 14.73 -5.48 0.80
C GLU A 46 13.84 -6.07 1.88
N ASP A 47 14.17 -7.28 2.31
CA ASP A 47 13.56 -7.91 3.47
C ASP A 47 14.19 -7.41 4.77
N LYS A 48 13.59 -6.37 5.37
CA LYS A 48 13.89 -5.88 6.72
C LYS A 48 12.75 -6.18 7.70
N PRO A 49 13.01 -6.25 9.03
CA PRO A 49 11.94 -6.32 10.02
C PRO A 49 10.95 -5.15 9.83
N GLY A 50 9.67 -5.47 9.65
CA GLY A 50 8.62 -4.48 9.33
C GLY A 50 8.33 -4.27 7.84
N THR A 51 9.02 -4.99 6.95
CA THR A 51 8.70 -4.96 5.52
C THR A 51 7.47 -5.83 5.25
N ILE A 52 6.41 -5.22 4.75
CA ILE A 52 5.12 -5.90 4.54
C ILE A 52 5.22 -6.90 3.38
N TRP A 53 6.14 -6.70 2.44
CA TRP A 53 6.21 -7.50 1.22
C TRP A 53 7.63 -7.63 0.66
N GLY A 54 8.32 -8.66 1.13
CA GLY A 54 9.62 -9.10 0.66
C GLY A 54 9.63 -9.51 -0.79
N THR A 55 10.47 -8.86 -1.59
CA THR A 55 10.74 -9.28 -2.98
C THR A 55 12.17 -9.71 -3.19
N GLN A 56 12.92 -9.93 -2.11
CA GLN A 56 14.29 -10.41 -2.15
C GLN A 56 14.38 -11.73 -2.95
N TRP A 57 13.48 -12.68 -2.66
CA TRP A 57 13.41 -13.96 -3.36
C TRP A 57 13.16 -13.82 -4.88
N VAL A 58 12.36 -12.82 -5.29
CA VAL A 58 12.09 -12.53 -6.70
C VAL A 58 13.33 -11.96 -7.37
N ILE A 59 14.06 -11.09 -6.68
CA ILE A 59 15.30 -10.50 -7.18
C ILE A 59 16.36 -11.59 -7.35
N GLU A 60 16.47 -12.51 -6.40
CA GLU A 60 17.42 -13.62 -6.44
C GLU A 60 17.11 -14.63 -7.54
N THR A 61 15.82 -14.91 -7.80
CA THR A 61 15.39 -15.92 -8.78
C THR A 61 15.32 -15.37 -10.22
N PHE A 62 14.76 -14.17 -10.37
CA PHE A 62 14.37 -13.59 -11.67
C PHE A 62 15.13 -12.29 -12.01
N GLY A 63 15.91 -11.76 -11.07
CA GLY A 63 16.63 -10.51 -11.22
C GLY A 63 15.79 -9.27 -10.92
N PHE A 64 16.49 -8.16 -10.70
CA PHE A 64 15.90 -6.89 -10.27
C PHE A 64 14.90 -6.30 -11.27
N LYS A 65 15.10 -6.52 -12.58
CA LYS A 65 14.22 -5.98 -13.63
C LYS A 65 12.80 -6.55 -13.52
N ILE A 66 12.69 -7.86 -13.25
CA ILE A 66 11.40 -8.54 -13.10
C ILE A 66 10.74 -8.13 -11.78
N ALA A 67 11.49 -8.08 -10.68
CA ALA A 67 10.98 -7.60 -9.40
C ALA A 67 10.44 -6.16 -9.49
N ARG A 68 11.10 -5.29 -10.26
CA ARG A 68 10.63 -3.92 -10.49
C ARG A 68 9.31 -3.86 -11.24
N ILE A 69 9.16 -4.65 -12.30
CA ILE A 69 7.91 -4.72 -13.08
C ILE A 69 6.77 -5.23 -12.19
N LEU A 70 7.02 -6.27 -11.38
CA LEU A 70 6.03 -6.80 -10.44
C LEU A 70 5.56 -5.76 -9.42
N LYS A 71 6.47 -4.97 -8.83
CA LYS A 71 6.10 -3.89 -7.90
C LYS A 71 5.30 -2.78 -8.59
N ILE A 72 5.66 -2.42 -9.82
CA ILE A 72 4.90 -1.44 -10.61
C ILE A 72 3.48 -1.95 -10.87
N LEU A 73 3.33 -3.20 -11.34
CA LEU A 73 2.02 -3.79 -11.56
C LEU A 73 1.19 -3.84 -10.28
N PHE A 74 1.79 -4.27 -9.17
CA PHE A 74 1.12 -4.30 -7.87
C PHE A 74 0.65 -2.91 -7.42
N SER A 75 1.49 -1.88 -7.61
CA SER A 75 1.14 -0.51 -7.26
C SER A 75 -0.02 0.04 -8.09
N LEU A 76 -0.09 -0.33 -9.38
CA LEU A 76 -1.20 0.03 -10.27
C LEU A 76 -2.49 -0.68 -9.86
N ILE A 77 -2.43 -1.97 -9.50
CA ILE A 77 -3.58 -2.71 -8.98
C ILE A 77 -4.10 -2.07 -7.69
N CYS A 78 -3.20 -1.75 -6.75
CA CYS A 78 -3.56 -1.13 -5.48
C CYS A 78 -4.24 0.24 -5.69
N THR A 79 -3.70 1.04 -6.60
CA THR A 79 -4.28 2.34 -6.99
C THR A 79 -5.65 2.16 -7.66
N GLY A 80 -5.76 1.22 -8.60
CA GLY A 80 -6.99 0.92 -9.31
C GLY A 80 -8.10 0.44 -8.38
N LEU A 81 -7.79 -0.44 -7.42
CA LEU A 81 -8.72 -0.88 -6.38
C LEU A 81 -9.20 0.30 -5.52
N GLY A 82 -8.30 1.21 -5.15
CA GLY A 82 -8.68 2.42 -4.40
C GLY A 82 -9.59 3.36 -5.20
N ILE A 83 -9.35 3.52 -6.50
CA ILE A 83 -10.24 4.29 -7.39
C ILE A 83 -11.60 3.62 -7.51
N ILE A 84 -11.65 2.30 -7.76
CA ILE A 84 -12.91 1.54 -7.83
C ILE A 84 -13.68 1.69 -6.53
N TRP A 85 -12.99 1.61 -5.38
CA TRP A 85 -13.62 1.79 -4.08
C TRP A 85 -14.27 3.17 -3.92
N LEU A 86 -13.57 4.25 -4.31
CA LEU A 86 -14.12 5.61 -4.30
C LEU A 86 -15.31 5.83 -5.25
N LEU A 87 -15.44 5.00 -6.28
CA LEU A 87 -16.55 5.10 -7.24
C LEU A 87 -17.77 4.27 -6.79
N VAL A 88 -17.54 3.20 -6.04
CA VAL A 88 -18.59 2.30 -5.57
C VAL A 88 -19.23 2.78 -4.26
N TYR A 89 -18.46 3.44 -3.39
CA TYR A 89 -18.87 3.96 -2.08
C TYR A 89 -18.79 5.48 -2.04
#